data_AF-A0A142WXY1-F1
#
_entry.id   AF-A0A142WXY1-F1
#
_cell.length_a   1.000
_cell.length_b   1.000
_cell.length_c   1.000
_cell.angle_alpha   90.00
_cell.angle_beta   90.00
_cell.angle_gamma   90.00
#
_symmetry.space_group_name_H-M   'P 1'
#
loop_
_entity.id
_entity.type
_entity.pdbx_description
1 polymer ?
#
loop_
_entity_poly.entity_id
_entity_poly.type
_entity_poly.pdbx_seq_one_letter_code
_entity_poly.pdbx_strand_id
1 'polypeptide(L)'
;MNADEILRAIQTDPRYQRNLDWGEPRPGHPEGTVRAHIAELEQNLEKLRPRLTEEECGKLRLLIHTHDTFKGEAAHGVAITHPRSHASLARAFLAEFVTDQDILAMVQYHDEPYALWRQARHRDGAVNETRLQALREAIGDWTLFLAFNVIDGCTEGKDGAPLRWMFQTLGGSVSSRIMEADIL
;
A
#
# COMPACT_ATOMS: atom_id res chain seq x y z
N MET A 1 1.62 5.68 -19.19
CA MET A 1 0.82 6.58 -18.33
C MET A 1 1.72 7.75 -17.91
N ASN A 2 1.25 9.01 -17.95
CA ASN A 2 2.05 10.14 -17.46
C ASN A 2 1.80 10.33 -15.95
N ALA A 3 2.56 9.62 -15.12
CA ALA A 3 2.36 9.59 -13.68
C ALA A 3 2.51 10.97 -13.02
N ASP A 4 3.40 11.82 -13.53
CA ASP A 4 3.63 13.16 -12.98
C ASP A 4 2.44 14.10 -13.18
N GLU A 5 1.79 14.05 -14.35
CA GLU A 5 0.59 14.84 -14.61
C GLU A 5 -0.59 14.38 -13.74
N ILE A 6 -0.75 13.07 -13.61
CA ILE A 6 -1.80 12.46 -12.78
C ILE A 6 -1.57 12.81 -11.31
N LEU A 7 -0.33 12.71 -10.83
CA LEU A 7 0.00 13.05 -9.46
C LEU A 7 -0.29 14.53 -9.17
N ARG A 8 0.05 15.44 -10.08
CA ARG A 8 -0.30 16.86 -9.96
C ARG A 8 -1.82 17.07 -9.89
N ALA A 9 -2.59 16.35 -10.69
CA ALA A 9 -4.05 16.42 -10.65
C ALA A 9 -4.60 15.94 -9.29
N ILE A 10 -4.08 14.83 -8.75
CA ILE A 10 -4.42 14.33 -7.41
C ILE A 10 -4.07 15.36 -6.33
N GLN A 11 -2.85 15.90 -6.35
CA GLN A 11 -2.36 16.84 -5.32
C GLN A 11 -3.11 18.18 -5.31
N THR A 12 -3.75 18.54 -6.41
CA THR A 12 -4.58 19.74 -6.54
C THR A 12 -6.06 19.50 -6.28
N ASP A 13 -6.51 18.24 -6.15
CA ASP A 13 -7.89 17.91 -5.84
C ASP A 13 -8.24 18.29 -4.38
N PRO A 14 -9.33 19.06 -4.15
CA PRO A 14 -9.73 19.46 -2.80
C PRO A 14 -10.01 18.28 -1.85
N ARG A 15 -10.44 17.12 -2.37
CA ARG A 15 -10.71 15.91 -1.60
C ARG A 15 -9.42 15.29 -1.05
N TYR A 16 -8.33 15.36 -1.82
CA TYR A 16 -7.02 14.95 -1.35
C TYR A 16 -6.51 15.94 -0.28
N GLN A 17 -6.53 17.25 -0.59
CA GLN A 17 -5.97 18.28 0.29
C GLN A 17 -6.62 18.31 1.68
N ARG A 18 -7.95 18.19 1.76
CA ARG A 18 -8.69 18.23 3.04
C ARG A 18 -8.35 17.08 3.99
N ASN A 19 -7.82 15.98 3.48
CA ASN A 19 -7.53 14.78 4.27
C ASN A 19 -6.06 14.68 4.71
N LEU A 20 -5.17 15.51 4.17
CA LEU A 20 -3.73 15.39 4.44
C LEU A 20 -3.36 15.58 5.90
N ASP A 21 -4.07 16.47 6.60
CA ASP A 21 -3.77 16.80 8.00
C ASP A 21 -4.62 15.95 8.97
N TRP A 22 -5.31 14.92 8.47
CA TRP A 22 -6.00 13.95 9.30
C TRP A 22 -5.01 12.99 9.96
N GLY A 23 -5.21 12.74 11.25
CA GLY A 23 -4.47 11.75 12.04
C GLY A 23 -3.68 12.36 13.20
N GLU A 24 -3.39 11.52 14.20
CA GLU A 24 -2.55 11.86 15.36
C GLU A 24 -1.55 10.72 15.61
N PRO A 25 -0.38 11.02 16.22
CA PRO A 25 0.64 10.02 16.56
C PRO A 25 0.09 8.84 17.36
N ARG A 26 0.41 7.61 16.95
CA ARG A 26 -0.05 6.38 17.60
C ARG A 26 0.92 5.21 17.36
N PRO A 27 0.85 4.10 18.12
CA PRO A 27 1.69 2.93 17.88
C PRO A 27 1.59 2.43 16.42
N GLY A 28 2.75 2.23 15.79
CA GLY A 28 2.88 1.85 14.38
C GLY A 28 2.69 2.98 13.37
N HIS A 29 2.27 4.17 13.83
CA HIS A 29 2.13 5.39 13.04
C HIS A 29 2.51 6.64 13.88
N PRO A 30 3.75 6.75 14.37
CA PRO A 30 4.19 7.88 15.19
C PRO A 30 4.18 9.22 14.43
N GLU A 31 4.26 9.20 13.10
CA GLU A 31 4.17 10.36 12.22
C GLU A 31 2.81 11.08 12.30
N GLY A 32 1.77 10.33 12.66
CA GLY A 32 0.44 10.83 12.96
C GLY A 32 -0.42 11.15 11.74
N THR A 33 -0.08 12.23 11.02
CA THR A 33 -0.89 12.74 9.90
C THR A 33 -0.62 12.00 8.59
N VAL A 34 -1.62 11.95 7.70
CA VAL A 34 -1.44 11.41 6.34
C VAL A 34 -0.30 12.10 5.59
N ARG A 35 -0.15 13.42 5.76
CA ARG A 35 0.95 14.20 5.15
C ARG A 35 2.32 13.72 5.62
N ALA A 36 2.48 13.52 6.93
CA ALA A 36 3.74 13.06 7.51
C ALA A 36 4.06 11.63 7.05
N HIS A 37 3.04 10.76 6.99
CA HIS A 37 3.16 9.39 6.45
C HIS A 37 3.65 9.40 5.00
N ILE A 38 3.00 10.18 4.13
CA ILE A 38 3.43 10.34 2.73
C ILE A 38 4.89 10.78 2.64
N ALA A 39 5.32 11.76 3.43
CA ALA A 39 6.69 12.26 3.40
C ALA A 39 7.72 11.21 3.84
N GLU A 40 7.38 10.32 4.76
CA GLU A 40 8.21 9.18 5.14
C GLU A 40 8.25 8.12 4.03
N LEU A 41 7.11 7.81 3.42
CA LEU A 41 7.04 6.86 2.30
C LEU A 41 7.84 7.32 1.09
N GLU A 42 7.84 8.62 0.78
CA GLU A 42 8.68 9.18 -0.29
C GLU A 42 10.18 9.00 0.01
N GLN A 43 10.61 9.11 1.27
CA GLN A 43 12.00 8.82 1.64
C GLN A 43 12.33 7.33 1.47
N ASN A 44 11.40 6.45 1.78
CA ASN A 44 11.56 5.01 1.57
C ASN A 44 11.61 4.66 0.08
N LEU A 45 10.83 5.34 -0.76
CA LEU A 45 10.92 5.21 -2.21
C LEU A 45 12.32 5.57 -2.72
N GLU A 46 12.91 6.67 -2.25
CA GLU A 46 14.27 7.05 -2.67
C GLU A 46 15.34 6.02 -2.26
N LYS A 47 15.19 5.38 -1.09
CA LYS A 47 16.10 4.28 -0.68
C LYS A 47 15.95 3.06 -1.59
N LEU A 48 14.73 2.74 -2.03
CA LEU A 48 14.44 1.58 -2.88
C LEU A 48 14.68 1.85 -4.38
N ARG A 49 14.79 3.13 -4.77
CA ARG A 49 14.96 3.60 -6.15
C ARG A 49 16.00 2.84 -6.99
N PRO A 50 17.18 2.43 -6.48
CA PRO A 50 18.16 1.67 -7.27
C PRO A 50 17.64 0.32 -7.81
N ARG A 51 16.52 -0.19 -7.28
CA ARG A 51 15.87 -1.44 -7.68
C ARG A 51 14.71 -1.24 -8.66
N LEU A 52 14.38 0.02 -8.98
CA LEU A 52 13.16 0.44 -9.66
C LEU A 52 13.49 1.22 -10.95
N THR A 53 12.62 1.07 -11.94
CA THR A 53 12.58 1.93 -13.13
C THR A 53 11.87 3.25 -12.82
N GLU A 54 12.08 4.27 -13.65
CA GLU A 54 11.39 5.56 -13.48
C GLU A 54 9.86 5.43 -13.63
N GLU A 55 9.39 4.51 -14.48
CA GLU A 55 7.96 4.22 -14.58
C GLU A 55 7.40 3.62 -13.28
N GLU A 56 8.10 2.67 -12.67
CA GLU A 56 7.71 2.09 -11.38
C GLU A 56 7.72 3.15 -10.27
N CYS A 57 8.73 4.01 -10.21
CA CYS A 57 8.78 5.14 -9.28
C CYS A 57 7.57 6.08 -9.47
N GLY A 58 7.18 6.37 -10.70
CA GLY A 58 5.97 7.13 -11.01
C GLY A 58 4.70 6.47 -10.46
N LYS A 59 4.53 5.15 -10.67
CA LYS A 59 3.39 4.40 -10.14
C LYS A 59 3.39 4.32 -8.61
N LEU A 60 4.56 4.11 -7.99
CA LEU A 60 4.71 4.08 -6.54
C LEU A 60 4.33 5.42 -5.90
N ARG A 61 4.70 6.55 -6.50
CA ARG A 61 4.23 7.86 -6.05
C ARG A 61 2.70 7.96 -6.05
N LEU A 62 2.02 7.45 -7.08
CA LEU A 62 0.56 7.40 -7.08
C LEU A 62 0.00 6.57 -5.91
N LEU A 63 0.57 5.39 -5.63
CA LEU A 63 0.16 4.53 -4.52
C LEU A 63 0.39 5.21 -3.16
N ILE A 64 1.59 5.77 -2.94
CA ILE A 64 1.97 6.50 -1.74
C ILE A 64 0.97 7.60 -1.44
N HIS A 65 0.66 8.43 -2.45
CA HIS A 65 -0.22 9.57 -2.29
C HIS A 65 -1.71 9.24 -2.21
N THR A 66 -2.14 7.98 -2.40
CA THR A 66 -3.57 7.65 -2.46
C THR A 66 -4.02 6.63 -1.43
N HIS A 67 -3.23 5.61 -1.12
CA HIS A 67 -3.69 4.42 -0.38
C HIS A 67 -4.38 4.72 0.96
N ASP A 68 -3.84 5.67 1.72
CA ASP A 68 -4.32 6.04 3.07
C ASP A 68 -5.02 7.41 3.11
N THR A 69 -5.16 8.11 1.99
CA THR A 69 -5.71 9.47 1.95
C THR A 69 -7.10 9.55 2.58
N PHE A 70 -7.96 8.56 2.38
CA PHE A 70 -9.36 8.62 2.83
C PHE A 70 -9.62 7.92 4.16
N LYS A 71 -8.58 7.70 4.96
CA LYS A 71 -8.67 7.01 6.26
C LYS A 71 -9.60 7.70 7.26
N GLY A 72 -9.63 9.04 7.24
CA GLY A 72 -10.54 9.82 8.07
C GLY A 72 -12.01 9.77 7.68
N GLU A 73 -12.32 9.41 6.43
CA GLU A 73 -13.69 9.30 5.92
C GLU A 73 -14.25 7.86 6.01
N ALA A 74 -13.39 6.89 6.34
CA ALA A 74 -13.71 5.47 6.32
C ALA A 74 -14.60 5.03 7.49
N ALA A 75 -15.44 4.02 7.23
CA ALA A 75 -16.13 3.30 8.28
C ALA A 75 -15.13 2.43 9.07
N HIS A 76 -15.25 2.44 10.39
CA HIS A 76 -14.34 1.69 11.27
C HIS A 76 -14.72 0.22 11.34
N GLY A 77 -13.72 -0.67 11.37
CA GLY A 77 -13.92 -2.12 11.61
C GLY A 77 -14.55 -2.89 10.44
N VAL A 78 -14.67 -2.29 9.26
CA VAL A 78 -15.19 -2.96 8.06
C VAL A 78 -14.09 -3.72 7.33
N ALA A 79 -14.47 -4.71 6.52
CA ALA A 79 -13.53 -5.43 5.65
C ALA A 79 -12.92 -4.49 4.60
N ILE A 80 -11.71 -4.80 4.12
CA ILE A 80 -11.01 -3.96 3.13
C ILE A 80 -11.81 -3.77 1.84
N THR A 81 -12.62 -4.74 1.43
CA THR A 81 -13.50 -4.70 0.25
C THR A 81 -14.83 -3.99 0.48
N HIS A 82 -15.13 -3.58 1.72
CA HIS A 82 -16.36 -2.85 2.01
C HIS A 82 -16.33 -1.48 1.32
N PRO A 83 -17.43 -1.01 0.67
CA PRO A 83 -17.43 0.25 -0.07
C PRO A 83 -17.07 1.52 0.73
N ARG A 84 -17.07 1.40 2.06
CA ARG A 84 -16.69 2.45 3.02
C ARG A 84 -15.35 2.20 3.73
N SER A 85 -14.57 1.19 3.34
CA SER A 85 -13.19 1.06 3.81
C SER A 85 -12.34 2.19 3.23
N HIS A 86 -11.22 2.53 3.89
CA HIS A 86 -10.31 3.55 3.36
C HIS A 86 -9.74 3.12 2.00
N ALA A 87 -9.39 1.84 1.84
CA ALA A 87 -8.88 1.27 0.60
C ALA A 87 -9.89 1.37 -0.56
N SER A 88 -11.19 1.12 -0.32
CA SER A 88 -12.21 1.25 -1.36
C SER A 88 -12.50 2.71 -1.71
N LEU A 89 -12.48 3.62 -0.73
CA LEU A 89 -12.59 5.06 -0.98
C LEU A 89 -11.40 5.59 -1.78
N ALA A 90 -10.17 5.20 -1.41
CA ALA A 90 -8.94 5.53 -2.11
C ALA A 90 -8.94 4.98 -3.55
N ARG A 91 -9.33 3.72 -3.75
CA ARG A 91 -9.47 3.13 -5.09
C ARG A 91 -10.48 3.89 -5.93
N ALA A 92 -11.64 4.21 -5.38
CA ALA A 92 -12.68 4.94 -6.11
C ALA A 92 -12.19 6.32 -6.56
N PHE A 93 -11.48 7.04 -5.68
CA PHE A 93 -10.85 8.31 -6.00
C PHE A 93 -9.79 8.16 -7.10
N LEU A 94 -8.86 7.22 -6.97
CA LEU A 94 -7.77 7.03 -7.94
C LEU A 94 -8.30 6.62 -9.33
N ALA A 95 -9.41 5.86 -9.39
CA ALA A 95 -10.04 5.43 -10.63
C ALA A 95 -10.59 6.59 -11.49
N GLU A 96 -10.74 7.79 -10.92
CA GLU A 96 -11.09 8.99 -11.69
C GLU A 96 -9.91 9.53 -12.51
N PHE A 97 -8.68 9.14 -12.17
CA PHE A 97 -7.45 9.63 -12.80
C PHE A 97 -6.69 8.57 -13.60
N VAL A 98 -6.88 7.28 -13.31
CA VAL A 98 -6.18 6.17 -13.95
C VAL A 98 -7.14 5.09 -14.45
N THR A 99 -6.78 4.46 -15.57
CA THR A 99 -7.48 3.28 -16.09
C THR A 99 -6.76 1.96 -15.78
N ASP A 100 -5.53 2.04 -15.27
CA ASP A 100 -4.69 0.89 -14.92
C ASP A 100 -5.33 0.12 -13.76
N GLN A 101 -5.92 -1.04 -14.07
CA GLN A 101 -6.64 -1.85 -13.09
C GLN A 101 -5.72 -2.46 -12.04
N ASP A 102 -4.45 -2.66 -12.35
CA ASP A 102 -3.50 -3.29 -11.45
C ASP A 102 -3.13 -2.32 -10.31
N ILE A 103 -2.87 -1.05 -10.63
CA ILE A 103 -2.67 0.00 -9.61
C ILE A 103 -3.92 0.15 -8.72
N LEU A 104 -5.12 0.10 -9.31
CA LEU A 104 -6.37 0.16 -8.54
C LEU A 104 -6.52 -1.06 -7.62
N ALA A 105 -6.10 -2.24 -8.05
CA ALA A 105 -6.09 -3.44 -7.22
C ALA A 105 -5.07 -3.31 -6.07
N MET A 106 -3.88 -2.77 -6.33
CA MET A 106 -2.86 -2.52 -5.30
C MET A 106 -3.38 -1.58 -4.22
N VAL A 107 -4.05 -0.48 -4.58
CA VAL A 107 -4.70 0.41 -3.59
C VAL A 107 -5.78 -0.33 -2.81
N GLN A 108 -6.61 -1.15 -3.46
CA GLN A 108 -7.67 -1.89 -2.79
C GLN A 108 -7.15 -2.94 -1.81
N TYR A 109 -6.01 -3.55 -2.10
CA TYR A 109 -5.51 -4.72 -1.36
C TYR A 109 -4.20 -4.46 -0.60
N HIS A 110 -3.76 -3.20 -0.45
CA HIS A 110 -2.50 -2.89 0.22
C HIS A 110 -2.39 -3.42 1.65
N ASP A 111 -3.48 -3.41 2.42
CA ASP A 111 -3.52 -3.91 3.80
C ASP A 111 -3.76 -5.43 3.89
N GLU A 112 -4.06 -6.10 2.77
CA GLU A 112 -4.40 -7.52 2.74
C GLU A 112 -3.25 -8.42 3.25
N PRO A 113 -1.96 -8.19 2.88
CA PRO A 113 -0.84 -8.96 3.44
C PRO A 113 -0.74 -8.86 4.96
N TYR A 114 -0.91 -7.66 5.53
CA TYR A 114 -0.91 -7.48 6.98
C TYR A 114 -2.11 -8.19 7.64
N ALA A 115 -3.30 -8.11 7.04
CA ALA A 115 -4.48 -8.79 7.53
C ALA A 115 -4.34 -10.32 7.52
N LEU A 116 -3.69 -10.87 6.49
CA LEU A 116 -3.35 -12.29 6.38
C LEU A 116 -2.33 -12.71 7.44
N TRP A 117 -1.24 -11.94 7.62
CA TRP A 117 -0.25 -12.17 8.67
C TRP A 117 -0.89 -12.20 10.06
N ARG A 118 -1.72 -11.20 10.38
CA ARG A 118 -2.43 -11.11 11.67
C ARG A 118 -3.33 -12.32 11.87
N GLN A 119 -4.05 -12.74 10.84
CA GLN A 119 -4.89 -13.94 10.88
C GLN A 119 -4.07 -15.21 11.14
N ALA A 120 -2.96 -15.41 10.42
CA ALA A 120 -2.08 -16.56 10.58
C ALA A 120 -1.47 -16.59 12.00
N ARG A 121 -1.02 -15.45 12.53
CA ARG A 121 -0.50 -15.32 13.90
C ARG A 121 -1.51 -15.75 14.96
N HIS A 122 -2.81 -15.52 14.74
CA HIS A 122 -3.87 -15.97 15.66
C HIS A 122 -4.30 -17.44 15.45
N ARG A 123 -3.81 -18.10 14.40
CA ARG A 123 -4.18 -19.46 14.02
C ARG A 123 -2.96 -20.39 13.92
N ASP A 124 -1.98 -20.19 14.81
CA ASP A 124 -0.76 -21.00 14.87
C ASP A 124 -0.02 -21.14 13.53
N GLY A 125 -0.02 -20.07 12.73
CA GLY A 125 0.62 -20.01 11.42
C GLY A 125 -0.25 -20.45 10.24
N ALA A 126 -1.49 -20.89 10.46
CA ALA A 126 -2.37 -21.32 9.38
C ALA A 126 -2.78 -20.14 8.47
N VAL A 127 -2.34 -20.20 7.22
CA VAL A 127 -2.63 -19.18 6.19
C VAL A 127 -4.05 -19.37 5.64
N ASN A 128 -4.74 -18.26 5.38
CA ASN A 128 -6.01 -18.28 4.68
C ASN A 128 -5.76 -18.37 3.17
N GLU A 129 -5.62 -19.59 2.66
CA GLU A 129 -5.30 -19.85 1.25
C GLU A 129 -6.30 -19.24 0.27
N THR A 130 -7.58 -19.19 0.61
CA THR A 130 -8.59 -18.56 -0.26
C THR A 130 -8.33 -17.07 -0.45
N ARG A 131 -8.02 -16.35 0.63
CA ARG A 131 -7.71 -14.91 0.55
C ARG A 131 -6.37 -14.65 -0.12
N LEU A 132 -5.36 -15.48 0.18
CA LEU A 132 -4.05 -15.39 -0.46
C LEU A 132 -4.13 -15.65 -1.97
N GLN A 133 -4.90 -16.65 -2.39
CA GLN A 133 -5.13 -16.93 -3.81
C GLN A 133 -5.88 -15.79 -4.50
N ALA A 134 -6.90 -15.21 -3.86
CA ALA A 134 -7.59 -14.04 -4.40
C ALA A 134 -6.65 -12.83 -4.58
N LEU A 135 -5.72 -12.63 -3.64
CA LEU A 135 -4.68 -11.59 -3.78
C LEU A 135 -3.73 -11.88 -4.96
N ARG A 136 -3.29 -13.13 -5.14
CA ARG A 136 -2.48 -13.60 -6.28
C ARG A 136 -3.16 -13.36 -7.62
N GLU A 137 -4.47 -13.52 -7.69
CA GLU A 137 -5.25 -13.30 -8.91
C GLU A 137 -5.53 -11.82 -9.16
N ALA A 138 -5.62 -11.00 -8.11
CA ALA A 138 -5.91 -9.58 -8.21
C ALA A 138 -4.69 -8.73 -8.61
N ILE A 139 -3.48 -9.14 -8.21
CA ILE A 139 -2.23 -8.40 -8.45
C ILE A 139 -1.48 -9.00 -9.64
N GLY A 140 -1.31 -8.20 -10.69
CA GLY A 140 -0.55 -8.53 -11.88
C GLY A 140 0.95 -8.30 -11.70
N ASP A 141 1.35 -7.09 -11.28
CA ASP A 141 2.74 -6.70 -11.08
C ASP A 141 3.16 -6.84 -9.61
N TRP A 142 3.66 -8.04 -9.30
CA TRP A 142 4.18 -8.37 -7.98
C TRP A 142 5.47 -7.63 -7.62
N THR A 143 6.24 -7.13 -8.59
CA THR A 143 7.42 -6.30 -8.29
C THR A 143 6.95 -4.97 -7.70
N LEU A 144 5.99 -4.32 -8.35
CA LEU A 144 5.44 -3.04 -7.90
C LEU A 144 4.69 -3.16 -6.57
N PHE A 145 3.88 -4.21 -6.41
CA PHE A 145 3.13 -4.42 -5.17
C PHE A 145 4.05 -4.70 -3.97
N LEU A 146 5.09 -5.53 -4.14
CA LEU A 146 6.04 -5.80 -3.06
C LEU A 146 6.93 -4.59 -2.76
N ALA A 147 7.33 -3.81 -3.77
CA ALA A 147 8.00 -2.52 -3.56
C ALA A 147 7.15 -1.59 -2.69
N PHE A 148 5.86 -1.48 -3.01
CA PHE A 148 4.93 -0.64 -2.25
C PHE A 148 4.77 -1.13 -0.79
N ASN A 149 4.63 -2.44 -0.58
CA ASN A 149 4.54 -3.00 0.77
C ASN A 149 5.83 -2.76 1.58
N VAL A 150 7.01 -2.85 0.96
CA VAL A 150 8.27 -2.49 1.63
C VAL A 150 8.27 -1.00 2.01
N ILE A 151 7.90 -0.13 1.06
CA ILE A 151 7.86 1.33 1.29
C ILE A 151 6.92 1.67 2.45
N ASP A 152 5.69 1.17 2.44
CA ASP A 152 4.69 1.43 3.49
C ASP A 152 5.03 0.71 4.81
N GLY A 153 5.57 -0.51 4.75
CA GLY A 153 5.82 -1.34 5.91
C GLY A 153 7.09 -0.98 6.69
N CYS A 154 8.01 -0.20 6.09
CA CYS A 154 9.27 0.21 6.72
C CYS A 154 9.21 1.65 7.27
N THR A 155 8.15 1.98 8.00
CA THR A 155 8.04 3.26 8.72
C THR A 155 8.43 3.12 10.19
N GLU A 156 8.74 4.25 10.83
CA GLU A 156 9.07 4.29 12.25
C GLU A 156 7.96 3.62 13.10
N GLY A 157 8.36 2.73 14.01
CA GLY A 157 7.43 2.05 14.91
C GLY A 157 6.67 0.85 14.32
N LYS A 158 6.84 0.50 13.03
CA LYS A 158 6.36 -0.77 12.47
C LYS A 158 7.35 -1.91 12.73
N ASP A 159 6.81 -3.10 13.03
CA ASP A 159 7.59 -4.34 13.11
C ASP A 159 7.78 -4.89 11.70
N GLY A 160 9.00 -5.32 11.33
CA GLY A 160 9.28 -5.95 10.04
C GLY A 160 8.79 -7.40 9.91
N ALA A 161 8.29 -8.02 10.98
CA ALA A 161 7.78 -9.39 10.96
C ALA A 161 6.66 -9.66 9.92
N PRO A 162 5.66 -8.77 9.71
CA PRO A 162 4.65 -8.95 8.67
C PRO A 162 5.24 -8.97 7.26
N LEU A 163 6.23 -8.11 6.97
CA LEU A 163 6.91 -8.10 5.67
C LEU A 163 7.69 -9.38 5.43
N ARG A 164 8.51 -9.81 6.40
CA ARG A 164 9.26 -11.08 6.30
C ARG A 164 8.32 -12.27 6.09
N TRP A 165 7.22 -12.34 6.86
CA TRP A 165 6.21 -13.37 6.69
C TRP A 165 5.59 -13.35 5.29
N MET A 166 5.28 -12.15 4.76
CA MET A 166 4.73 -12.01 3.42
C MET A 166 5.71 -12.54 2.35
N PHE A 167 6.99 -12.14 2.40
CA PHE A 167 7.99 -12.64 1.45
C PHE A 167 8.17 -14.15 1.53
N GLN A 168 8.20 -14.73 2.72
CA GLN A 168 8.30 -16.18 2.92
C GLN A 168 7.06 -16.92 2.40
N THR A 169 5.87 -16.37 2.65
CA THR A 169 4.58 -16.96 2.22
C THR A 169 4.40 -16.90 0.70
N LEU A 170 4.93 -15.87 0.05
CA LEU A 170 4.87 -15.69 -1.40
C LEU A 170 6.05 -16.30 -2.14
N GLY A 171 7.12 -16.70 -1.44
CA GLY A 171 8.36 -17.22 -2.02
C GLY A 171 8.12 -18.33 -3.05
N GLY A 172 8.61 -18.11 -4.28
CA GLY A 172 8.46 -19.06 -5.39
C GLY A 172 7.06 -19.14 -6.01
N SER A 173 6.05 -18.47 -5.45
CA SER A 173 4.68 -18.45 -5.97
C SER A 173 4.36 -17.22 -6.83
N VAL A 174 5.21 -16.19 -6.79
CA VAL A 174 5.07 -14.95 -7.57
C VAL A 174 6.41 -14.54 -8.17
N SER A 175 6.39 -13.83 -9.30
CA SER A 175 7.59 -13.30 -9.93
C SER A 175 7.82 -11.85 -9.49
N SER A 176 8.94 -11.57 -8.84
CA SER A 176 9.28 -10.22 -8.37
C SER A 176 10.79 -9.99 -8.42
N ARG A 177 11.19 -8.75 -8.76
CA ARG A 177 12.57 -8.30 -8.54
C ARG A 177 12.85 -7.92 -7.10
N ILE A 178 11.85 -7.45 -6.37
CA ILE A 178 11.95 -7.11 -4.94
C ILE A 178 11.93 -8.39 -4.11
N MET A 179 12.90 -8.52 -3.21
CA MET A 179 13.11 -9.68 -2.35
C MET A 179 13.09 -9.28 -0.87
N GLU A 180 13.08 -10.26 0.04
CA GLU A 180 13.15 -10.01 1.49
C GLU A 180 14.39 -9.19 1.88
N ALA A 181 15.51 -9.35 1.15
CA ALA A 181 16.73 -8.57 1.36
C ALA A 181 16.62 -7.09 1.00
N ASP A 182 15.54 -6.68 0.32
CA ASP A 182 15.27 -5.29 -0.07
C ASP A 182 14.44 -4.53 1.00
N ILE A 183 14.09 -5.16 2.14
CA ILE A 183 13.47 -4.49 3.29
C ILE A 183 14.46 -3.46 3.89
N LEU A 184 13.98 -2.24 4.15
CA LEU A 184 14.78 -1.05 4.49
C LEU A 184 15.29 -0.99 5.94
#